data_AF-N8ZLG8-F1
#
_entry.id   AF-N8ZLG8-F1
#
_cell.length_a   1.000
_cell.length_b   1.000
_cell.length_c   1.000
_cell.angle_alpha   90.00
_cell.angle_beta   90.00
_cell.angle_gamma   90.00
#
_symmetry.space_group_name_H-M   'P 1'
#
loop_
_entity.id
_entity.type
_entity.pdbx_description
1 polymer ?
#
loop_
_entity_poly.entity_id
_entity_poly.type
_entity_poly.pdbx_seq_one_letter_code
_entity_poly.pdbx_strand_id
1 'polypeptide(L)'
;MSNQSDHTIVRLRVPPELKKQIEESAEKNNRSQSAEMVARLEKSFEKEDTEKFDKGFVLQVIKNQQDQIDQLQKMIKDLMNHPV
;
A
#
# COMPACT_ATOMS: atom_id res chain seq x y z
N MET A 1 -16.35 31.15 15.50
CA MET A 1 -14.90 31.38 15.42
C MET A 1 -14.25 30.01 15.35
N SER A 2 -13.88 29.55 14.17
CA SER A 2 -13.38 28.18 13.95
C SER A 2 -11.94 28.05 14.47
N ASN A 3 -11.73 27.06 15.33
CA ASN A 3 -10.45 26.77 15.98
C ASN A 3 -9.35 26.49 14.97
N GLN A 4 -8.43 27.45 14.82
CA GLN A 4 -7.16 27.27 14.10
C GLN A 4 -6.09 26.67 15.03
N SER A 5 -6.45 25.66 15.84
CA SER A 5 -5.67 25.21 17.00
C SER A 5 -5.23 23.75 16.98
N ASP A 6 -5.40 23.00 15.89
CA ASP A 6 -5.07 21.56 15.85
C ASP A 6 -3.77 21.21 15.10
N HIS A 7 -2.98 22.22 14.70
CA HIS A 7 -1.72 21.98 13.99
C HIS A 7 -0.52 22.40 14.85
N THR A 8 0.30 21.42 15.20
CA THR A 8 1.60 21.65 15.87
C THR A 8 2.67 21.97 14.82
N ILE A 9 3.40 23.06 15.02
CA ILE A 9 4.54 23.41 14.15
C ILE A 9 5.77 22.60 14.57
N VAL A 10 6.29 21.80 13.64
CA VAL A 10 7.53 21.03 13.84
C VAL A 10 8.68 21.73 13.09
N ARG A 11 9.75 22.08 13.81
CA ARG A 11 10.97 22.66 13.22
C ARG A 11 12.02 21.56 13.01
N LEU A 12 12.20 21.13 11.76
CA LEU A 12 13.17 20.09 11.40
C LEU A 12 14.50 20.70 10.95
N ARG A 13 15.61 20.08 11.33
CA ARG A 13 16.92 20.34 10.71
C ARG A 13 17.07 19.40 9.53
N VAL A 14 17.03 19.95 8.33
CA VAL A 14 17.08 19.19 7.08
C VAL A 14 18.43 19.45 6.39
N PRO A 15 19.21 18.40 6.05
CA PRO A 15 20.42 18.56 5.26
C PRO A 15 20.14 19.23 3.91
N PRO A 16 21.10 19.98 3.33
CA PRO A 16 20.88 20.73 2.08
C PRO A 16 20.45 19.85 0.91
N GLU A 17 21.06 18.66 0.77
CA GLU A 17 20.69 17.69 -0.27
C GLU A 17 19.24 17.23 -0.15
N LEU A 18 18.79 16.94 1.08
CA LEU A 18 17.42 16.50 1.33
C LEU A 18 16.42 17.64 1.11
N LYS A 19 16.79 18.87 1.48
CA LYS A 19 15.96 20.05 1.20
C LYS A 19 15.73 20.22 -0.31
N LYS A 20 16.78 20.07 -1.12
CA LYS A 20 16.68 20.17 -2.58
C LYS A 20 15.73 19.11 -3.16
N GLN A 21 15.82 17.87 -2.69
CA GLN A 21 14.89 16.80 -3.11
C GLN A 21 13.43 17.11 -2.74
N ILE A 22 13.18 17.72 -1.58
CA ILE A 22 11.84 18.12 -1.15
C ILE A 22 11.32 19.24 -2.06
N GLU A 23 12.16 20.22 -2.39
CA GLU A 23 11.81 21.34 -3.27
C GLU A 23 11.42 20.87 -4.68
N GLU A 24 12.28 20.05 -5.31
CA GLU A 24 12.00 19.47 -6.63
C GLU A 24 10.72 18.61 -6.64
N SER A 25 10.52 17.81 -5.59
CA SER A 25 9.33 16.97 -5.46
C SER A 25 8.06 17.82 -5.25
N ALA A 26 8.15 18.88 -4.46
CA ALA A 26 7.03 19.77 -4.18
C ALA A 26 6.59 20.51 -5.45
N GLU A 27 7.55 21.01 -6.24
CA GLU A 27 7.31 21.65 -7.54
C GLU A 27 6.64 20.67 -8.51
N LYS A 28 7.19 19.45 -8.66
CA LYS A 28 6.62 18.40 -9.51
C LYS A 28 5.18 18.04 -9.14
N ASN A 29 4.87 18.08 -7.84
CA ASN A 29 3.55 17.76 -7.30
C ASN A 29 2.63 18.99 -7.15
N ASN A 30 3.04 20.17 -7.64
CA ASN A 30 2.30 21.43 -7.56
C ASN A 30 1.82 21.78 -6.14
N ARG A 31 2.69 21.60 -5.13
CA ARG A 31 2.38 21.88 -3.73
C ARG A 31 3.53 22.56 -3.00
N SER A 32 3.25 23.08 -1.80
CA SER A 32 4.30 23.67 -0.95
C SER A 32 5.26 22.61 -0.41
N GLN A 33 6.49 23.00 -0.09
CA GLN A 33 7.47 22.12 0.56
C GLN A 33 6.93 21.52 1.87
N SER A 34 6.18 22.31 2.65
CA SER A 34 5.53 21.82 3.88
C SER A 34 4.47 20.77 3.59
N ALA A 35 3.63 20.97 2.57
CA ALA A 35 2.64 19.98 2.16
C ALA A 35 3.29 18.70 1.61
N GLU A 36 4.43 18.81 0.92
CA GLU A 36 5.24 17.68 0.49
C GLU A 36 5.78 16.88 1.68
N MET A 37 6.33 17.56 2.69
CA MET A 37 6.82 16.91 3.91
C MET A 37 5.70 16.19 4.66
N VAL A 38 4.55 16.84 4.86
CA VAL A 38 3.40 16.23 5.56
C VAL A 38 2.93 14.98 4.83
N ALA A 39 2.70 15.04 3.52
CA ALA A 39 2.21 13.88 2.78
C ALA A 39 3.22 12.72 2.74
N ARG A 40 4.53 13.00 2.72
CA ARG A 40 5.55 11.96 2.83
C ARG A 40 5.54 11.31 4.22
N LEU A 41 5.33 12.10 5.27
CA LEU A 41 5.19 11.59 6.64
C LEU A 41 3.92 10.74 6.76
N GLU A 42 2.77 11.21 6.31
CA GLU A 42 1.51 10.45 6.31
C GLU A 42 1.68 9.10 5.58
N LYS A 43 2.25 9.13 4.38
CA LYS A 43 2.52 7.92 3.61
C LYS A 43 3.47 6.94 4.31
N SER A 44 4.35 7.43 5.19
CA SER A 44 5.25 6.56 5.95
C SER A 44 4.49 5.73 7.00
N PHE A 45 3.43 6.28 7.56
CA PHE A 45 2.55 5.58 8.50
C PHE A 45 1.54 4.66 7.79
N GLU A 46 1.04 5.04 6.60
CA GLU A 46 0.14 4.16 5.80
C GLU A 46 0.80 2.83 5.41
N LYS A 47 2.11 2.86 5.13
CA LYS A 47 2.84 1.65 4.73
C LYS A 47 2.91 0.61 5.85
N GLU A 48 3.01 1.04 7.10
CA GLU A 48 2.98 0.14 8.26
C GLU A 48 1.62 -0.57 8.38
N ASP A 49 0.53 0.07 7.97
CA ASP A 49 -0.80 -0.55 7.97
C ASP A 49 -1.01 -1.51 6.78
N THR A 50 -0.43 -1.23 5.61
CA THR A 50 -0.51 -2.18 4.47
C THR A 50 0.34 -3.44 4.65
N GLU A 51 1.36 -3.41 5.52
CA GLU A 51 2.08 -4.63 5.90
C GLU A 51 1.26 -5.55 6.83
N LYS A 52 0.07 -5.11 7.28
CA LYS A 52 -0.94 -5.98 7.90
C LYS A 52 -1.74 -6.82 6.90
N PHE A 53 -1.30 -6.92 5.64
CA PHE A 53 -1.66 -8.08 4.84
C PHE A 53 -1.03 -9.31 5.49
N ASP A 54 -1.81 -10.01 6.30
CA ASP A 54 -1.39 -11.26 6.92
C ASP A 54 -1.02 -12.24 5.80
N LYS A 55 0.29 -12.41 5.59
CA LYS A 55 0.84 -13.34 4.60
C LYS A 55 0.30 -14.75 4.84
N GLY A 56 0.01 -15.11 6.09
CA GLY A 56 -0.64 -16.38 6.45
C GLY A 56 -2.03 -16.50 5.83
N PHE A 57 -2.86 -15.46 5.95
CA PHE A 57 -4.18 -15.43 5.32
C PHE A 57 -4.10 -15.52 3.80
N VAL A 58 -3.20 -14.77 3.16
CA VAL A 58 -3.01 -14.81 1.70
C VAL A 58 -2.57 -16.21 1.24
N LEU A 59 -1.60 -16.82 1.93
CA LEU A 59 -1.15 -18.19 1.63
C LEU A 59 -2.27 -19.22 1.81
N GLN A 60 -3.11 -19.05 2.82
CA GLN A 60 -4.24 -19.94 3.06
C GLN A 60 -5.31 -19.81 1.98
N VAL A 61 -5.62 -18.59 1.53
CA VAL A 61 -6.54 -18.37 0.40
C VAL A 61 -6.01 -19.00 -0.88
N ILE A 62 -4.72 -18.83 -1.19
CA ILE A 62 -4.08 -19.42 -2.37
C ILE A 62 -4.15 -20.95 -2.32
N LYS A 63 -3.84 -21.55 -1.16
CA LYS A 63 -3.90 -23.00 -0.99
C LYS A 63 -5.32 -23.54 -1.20
N ASN A 64 -6.32 -22.90 -0.60
CA ASN A 64 -7.71 -23.31 -0.77
C ASN A 64 -8.18 -23.21 -2.23
N GLN A 65 -7.72 -22.19 -2.98
CA GLN A 65 -8.02 -22.07 -4.40
C GLN A 65 -7.33 -23.15 -5.24
N GLN A 66 -6.09 -23.50 -4.91
CA GLN A 66 -5.38 -24.59 -5.59
C GLN A 66 -6.12 -25.92 -5.43
N ASP A 67 -6.56 -26.24 -4.20
CA ASP A 67 -7.32 -27.46 -3.93
C ASP A 67 -8.64 -27.51 -4.75
N GLN A 68 -9.33 -26.37 -4.90
CA GLN A 68 -10.54 -26.28 -5.73
C GLN A 68 -10.24 -26.48 -7.23
N ILE A 69 -9.14 -25.90 -7.71
CA ILE A 69 -8.71 -26.05 -9.12
C ILE A 69 -8.40 -27.53 -9.40
N ASP A 70 -7.68 -28.19 -8.50
CA ASP A 70 -7.32 -29.61 -8.64
C ASP A 70 -8.57 -30.50 -8.69
N GLN A 71 -9.58 -30.19 -7.85
CA GLN A 71 -10.87 -30.88 -7.88
C GLN A 71 -11.62 -30.67 -9.20
N LEU A 72 -11.69 -29.43 -9.70
CA LEU A 72 -12.34 -29.12 -10.98
C LEU A 72 -11.63 -29.82 -12.14
N GLN A 73 -10.30 -29.83 -12.16
CA GLN A 73 -9.52 -30.55 -13.17
C GLN A 73 -9.83 -32.05 -13.16
N LYS A 74 -9.98 -32.64 -11.97
CA LYS A 74 -10.36 -34.04 -11.84
C LYS A 74 -11.77 -34.30 -12.38
N MET A 75 -12.75 -33.46 -12.03
CA MET A 75 -14.12 -33.60 -12.55
C MET A 75 -14.18 -33.48 -14.07
N ILE A 76 -13.45 -32.53 -14.66
CA ILE A 76 -13.36 -32.37 -16.11
C ILE A 76 -12.75 -33.63 -16.75
N LYS A 77 -11.68 -34.17 -16.15
CA LYS A 77 -11.03 -35.39 -16.64
C LYS A 77 -11.96 -36.60 -16.61
N ASP A 78 -12.74 -36.74 -15.54
CA ASP A 78 -13.70 -37.84 -15.40
C ASP A 78 -14.83 -37.73 -16.45
N LEU A 79 -15.32 -36.51 -16.72
CA LEU A 79 -16.28 -36.25 -17.80
C LEU A 79 -15.71 -36.54 -19.20
N MET A 80 -14.44 -36.22 -19.45
CA MET A 80 -13.78 -36.53 -20.74
C MET A 80 -13.52 -38.03 -20.95
N ASN A 81 -13.43 -38.81 -19.87
CA ASN A 81 -13.15 -40.25 -19.93
C ASN A 81 -14.41 -41.12 -19.96
N HIS A 82 -15.60 -40.53 -19.88
CA HIS A 82 -16.88 -41.23 -20.04
C HIS A 82 -17.63 -40.64 -21.25
N PRO A 83 -17.40 -41.14 -22.47
CA PRO A 83 -18.18 -40.73 -23.63
C PRO A 83 -19.63 -41.18 -23.47
N VAL A 84 -20.56 -40.30 -23.87
CA VAL A 84 -21.98 -40.60 -24.07
C VAL A 84 -22.14 -41.62 -25.18
#